data_AF-A0A843UV94-F1
#
_entry.id   AF-A0A843UV94-F1
#
_cell.length_a   1.000
_cell.length_b   1.000
_cell.length_c   1.000
_cell.angle_alpha   90.00
_cell.angle_beta   90.00
_cell.angle_gamma   90.00
#
_symmetry.space_group_name_H-M   'P 1'
#
loop_
_entity.id
_entity.type
_entity.pdbx_description
1 polymer ?
#
loop_
_entity_poly.entity_id
_entity_poly.type
_entity_poly.pdbx_seq_one_letter_code
_entity_poly.pdbx_strand_id
1 'polypeptide(L)'
;MRKEYWIELCDIWGAEKWNENSAKAKQNRAAHPEANIHTSGSISFATHKARLKVQLKRPPQFQELFDETHKKKGTNDYISEKAREVHYKSIHVASYSRGMDERYGDDSQHPELDPDIWVAASGAPKKGHVYGFGHSLGTTRVISSCSSSVTHATSPFTIPTTPGGSSSAAPTMTPDLFREIVNETVSQNISTIVSQTVSQTLAQLEILRDRAPPAQQLLDHPSRDVGRDDDQDDTYAEDM
;
A
#
# COMPACT_ATOMS: atom_id res chain seq x y z
N MET A 1 20.83 38.03 -13.58
CA MET A 1 21.96 37.64 -12.70
C MET A 1 23.25 38.16 -13.34
N ARG A 2 24.15 38.80 -12.58
CA ARG A 2 25.43 39.29 -13.12
C ARG A 2 26.37 38.12 -13.41
N LYS A 3 27.22 38.24 -14.44
CA LYS A 3 28.13 37.16 -14.87
C LYS A 3 29.12 36.76 -13.79
N GLU A 4 29.68 37.73 -13.06
CA GLU A 4 30.57 37.46 -11.91
C GLU A 4 29.96 36.50 -10.87
N TYR A 5 28.68 36.66 -10.51
CA TYR A 5 28.03 35.76 -9.54
C TYR A 5 27.83 34.35 -10.07
N TRP A 6 27.62 34.19 -11.37
CA TRP A 6 27.49 32.86 -11.97
C TRP A 6 28.81 32.09 -11.91
N ILE A 7 29.93 32.77 -12.22
CA ILE A 7 31.27 32.19 -12.16
C ILE A 7 31.60 31.78 -10.71
N GLU A 8 31.34 32.67 -9.74
CA GLU A 8 31.57 32.38 -8.32
C GLU A 8 30.77 31.15 -7.82
N LEU A 9 29.51 31.02 -8.25
CA LEU A 9 28.70 29.83 -7.93
C LEU A 9 29.25 28.56 -8.58
N CYS A 10 29.72 28.65 -9.83
CA CYS A 10 30.36 27.53 -10.51
C CYS A 10 31.63 27.08 -9.78
N ASP A 11 32.44 28.00 -9.26
CA ASP A 11 33.65 27.66 -8.49
C ASP A 11 33.28 26.97 -7.16
N ILE A 12 32.24 27.44 -6.47
CA ILE A 12 31.74 26.82 -5.23
C ILE A 12 31.20 25.40 -5.49
N TRP A 13 30.40 25.21 -6.54
CA TRP A 13 29.85 23.89 -6.89
C TRP A 13 30.88 22.97 -7.54
N GLY A 14 31.91 23.52 -8.17
CA GLY A 14 33.03 22.78 -8.74
C GLY A 14 34.08 22.35 -7.70
N ALA A 15 34.06 22.94 -6.51
CA ALA A 15 34.99 22.60 -5.44
C ALA A 15 34.91 21.11 -5.06
N GLU A 16 36.08 20.51 -4.80
CA GLU A 16 36.21 19.09 -4.45
C GLU A 16 35.27 18.68 -3.30
N LYS A 17 35.22 19.50 -2.24
CA LYS A 17 34.32 19.30 -1.10
C LYS A 17 32.84 19.22 -1.51
N TRP A 18 32.40 20.05 -2.45
CA TRP A 18 31.02 20.00 -2.94
C TRP A 18 30.76 18.73 -3.75
N ASN A 19 31.70 18.36 -4.62
CA ASN A 19 31.63 17.14 -5.42
C ASN A 19 31.58 15.88 -4.54
N GLU A 20 32.42 15.79 -3.50
CA GLU A 20 32.36 14.70 -2.53
C GLU A 20 31.00 14.61 -1.82
N ASN A 21 30.49 15.75 -1.35
CA ASN A 21 29.19 15.79 -0.68
C ASN A 21 28.05 15.40 -1.63
N SER A 22 28.12 15.85 -2.88
CA SER A 22 27.17 15.47 -3.93
C SER A 22 27.23 13.98 -4.25
N ALA A 23 28.43 13.41 -4.35
CA ALA A 23 28.63 11.97 -4.56
C ALA A 23 28.11 11.13 -3.39
N LYS A 24 28.44 11.51 -2.15
CA LYS A 24 27.91 10.87 -0.93
C LYS A 24 26.37 10.96 -0.88
N ALA A 25 25.81 12.13 -1.18
CA ALA A 25 24.36 12.30 -1.23
C ALA A 25 23.70 11.45 -2.32
N LYS A 26 24.34 11.29 -3.49
CA LYS A 26 23.87 10.38 -4.56
C LYS A 26 23.91 8.92 -4.11
N GLN A 27 25.00 8.47 -3.49
CA GLN A 27 25.12 7.12 -2.94
C GLN A 27 24.06 6.86 -1.86
N ASN A 28 23.83 7.81 -0.95
CA ASN A 28 22.80 7.71 0.09
C ASN A 28 21.39 7.58 -0.50
N ARG A 29 21.08 8.32 -1.57
CA ARG A 29 19.79 8.19 -2.28
C ARG A 29 19.67 6.83 -2.97
N ALA A 30 20.75 6.33 -3.57
CA ALA A 30 20.75 5.03 -4.25
C ALA A 30 20.65 3.84 -3.26
N ALA A 31 21.20 3.97 -2.05
CA ALA A 31 21.15 2.94 -1.01
C ALA A 31 19.74 2.74 -0.42
N HIS A 32 18.84 3.72 -0.60
CA HIS A 32 17.47 3.68 -0.09
C HIS A 32 16.45 3.93 -1.20
N PRO A 33 16.29 2.98 -2.15
CA PRO A 33 15.31 3.13 -3.24
C PRO A 33 13.87 3.20 -2.74
N GLU A 34 13.60 2.60 -1.57
CA GLU A 34 12.30 2.64 -0.89
C GLU A 34 12.10 3.87 0.01
N ALA A 35 12.98 4.87 -0.09
CA ALA A 35 12.76 6.14 0.59
C ALA A 35 11.45 6.79 0.13
N ASN A 36 10.96 7.79 0.89
CA ASN A 36 9.76 8.56 0.56
C ASN A 36 9.98 9.42 -0.69
N ILE A 37 9.99 8.80 -1.87
CA ILE A 37 10.11 9.49 -3.16
C ILE A 37 8.70 9.91 -3.60
N HIS A 38 8.55 11.19 -3.92
CA HIS A 38 7.32 11.77 -4.47
C HIS A 38 7.66 12.68 -5.66
N THR A 39 6.73 12.86 -6.59
CA THR A 39 6.86 13.69 -7.80
C THR A 39 6.36 15.13 -7.63
N SER A 40 5.75 15.48 -6.49
CA SER A 40 5.13 16.80 -6.29
C SER A 40 6.10 17.98 -6.20
N GLY A 41 7.41 17.72 -6.07
CA GLY A 41 8.41 18.78 -5.90
C GLY A 41 8.17 19.59 -4.62
N SER A 42 8.29 20.92 -4.71
CA SER A 42 8.07 21.84 -3.57
C SER A 42 6.60 22.18 -3.32
N ILE A 43 5.67 21.58 -4.07
CA ILE A 43 4.24 21.85 -3.94
C ILE A 43 3.66 21.03 -2.79
N SER A 44 2.93 21.71 -1.90
CA SER A 44 2.31 21.05 -0.74
C SER A 44 1.17 20.11 -1.14
N PHE A 45 0.92 19.09 -0.31
CA PHE A 45 -0.23 18.20 -0.45
C PHE A 45 -1.56 18.97 -0.48
N ALA A 46 -1.70 20.02 0.34
CA ALA A 46 -2.89 20.88 0.33
C ALA A 46 -3.12 21.54 -1.03
N THR A 47 -2.05 21.94 -1.72
CA THR A 47 -2.13 22.53 -3.06
C THR A 47 -2.50 21.47 -4.11
N HIS A 48 -1.89 20.28 -4.05
CA HIS A 48 -2.27 19.17 -4.92
C HIS A 48 -3.74 18.79 -4.74
N LYS A 49 -4.21 18.68 -3.50
CA LYS A 49 -5.60 18.43 -3.15
C LYS A 49 -6.55 19.49 -3.72
N ALA A 50 -6.21 20.77 -3.58
CA ALA A 50 -7.04 21.85 -4.13
C ALA A 50 -7.15 21.77 -5.66
N ARG A 51 -6.06 21.46 -6.36
CA ARG A 51 -6.06 21.26 -7.82
C ARG A 51 -6.91 20.04 -8.21
N LEU A 52 -6.73 18.93 -7.50
CA LEU A 52 -7.45 17.69 -7.78
C LEU A 52 -8.96 17.85 -7.52
N LYS A 53 -9.36 18.60 -6.50
CA LYS A 53 -10.77 18.97 -6.25
C LYS A 53 -11.40 19.73 -7.42
N VAL A 54 -10.65 20.66 -8.03
CA VAL A 54 -11.12 21.40 -9.21
C VAL A 54 -11.25 20.47 -10.43
N GLN A 55 -10.29 19.56 -10.62
CA GLN A 55 -10.30 18.61 -11.74
C GLN A 55 -11.44 17.59 -11.63
N LEU A 56 -11.63 16.98 -10.46
CA LEU A 56 -12.65 15.96 -10.22
C LEU A 56 -14.04 16.54 -9.96
N LYS A 57 -14.15 17.86 -9.71
CA LYS A 57 -15.37 18.55 -9.28
C LYS A 57 -16.01 17.96 -8.00
N ARG A 58 -15.25 17.17 -7.25
CA ARG A 58 -15.60 16.57 -5.96
C ARG A 58 -14.39 16.58 -5.02
N PRO A 59 -14.57 16.44 -3.70
CA PRO A 59 -13.45 16.18 -2.81
C PRO A 59 -12.66 14.94 -3.28
N PRO A 60 -11.34 15.05 -3.48
CA PRO A 60 -10.53 13.90 -3.83
C PRO A 60 -10.39 12.97 -2.63
N GLN A 61 -10.40 11.68 -2.90
CA GLN A 61 -10.02 10.68 -1.91
C GLN A 61 -8.50 10.70 -1.70
N PHE A 62 -8.04 10.23 -0.55
CA PHE A 62 -6.62 10.27 -0.24
C PHE A 62 -5.77 9.39 -1.18
N GLN A 63 -6.31 8.28 -1.65
CA GLN A 63 -5.67 7.40 -2.63
C GLN A 63 -5.43 8.14 -3.96
N GLU A 64 -6.37 8.98 -4.38
CA GLU A 64 -6.24 9.79 -5.61
C GLU A 64 -5.17 10.88 -5.43
N LEU A 65 -5.10 11.47 -4.25
CA LEU A 65 -4.05 12.43 -3.89
C LEU A 65 -2.67 11.75 -3.81
N PHE A 66 -2.62 10.51 -3.30
CA PHE A 66 -1.42 9.70 -3.26
C PHE A 66 -0.94 9.38 -4.68
N ASP A 67 -1.83 8.98 -5.57
CA ASP A 67 -1.54 8.70 -6.97
C ASP A 67 -0.96 9.91 -7.71
N GLU A 68 -1.57 11.08 -7.53
CA GLU A 68 -1.10 12.33 -8.13
C GLU A 68 0.33 12.68 -7.70
N THR A 69 0.76 12.24 -6.51
CA THR A 69 2.06 12.57 -5.93
C THR A 69 3.10 11.45 -6.04
N HIS A 70 2.70 10.23 -6.38
CA HIS A 70 3.59 9.05 -6.42
C HIS A 70 3.60 8.33 -7.77
N LYS A 71 2.87 8.83 -8.78
CA LYS A 71 2.99 8.40 -10.18
C LYS A 71 3.91 9.32 -10.99
N LYS A 72 4.55 8.72 -12.01
CA LYS A 72 5.35 9.40 -13.01
C LYS A 72 4.43 10.15 -13.97
N LYS A 73 4.72 11.44 -14.19
CA LYS A 73 3.97 12.25 -15.14
C LYS A 73 4.11 11.67 -16.56
N GLY A 74 2.99 11.38 -17.21
CA GLY A 74 2.93 10.90 -18.59
C GLY A 74 2.94 9.39 -18.78
N THR A 75 3.37 8.60 -17.79
CA THR A 75 3.42 7.12 -17.89
C THR A 75 2.35 6.44 -17.05
N ASN A 76 1.70 7.15 -16.10
CA ASN A 76 0.77 6.58 -15.10
C ASN A 76 1.36 5.48 -14.19
N ASP A 77 2.63 5.12 -14.38
CA ASP A 77 3.38 4.19 -13.54
C ASP A 77 3.79 4.81 -12.21
N TYR A 78 3.87 3.99 -11.16
CA TYR A 78 4.40 4.39 -9.87
C TYR A 78 5.91 4.68 -9.92
N ILE A 79 6.34 5.62 -9.08
CA ILE A 79 7.75 6.03 -9.02
C ILE A 79 8.63 4.96 -8.34
N SER A 80 8.05 4.17 -7.44
CA SER A 80 8.71 3.09 -6.71
C SER A 80 7.78 1.89 -6.54
N GLU A 81 8.39 0.73 -6.32
CA GLU A 81 7.68 -0.50 -6.00
C GLU A 81 6.89 -0.37 -4.69
N LYS A 82 7.46 0.31 -3.68
CA LYS A 82 6.74 0.63 -2.44
C LYS A 82 5.48 1.45 -2.68
N ALA A 83 5.51 2.46 -3.55
CA ALA A 83 4.33 3.27 -3.82
C ALA A 83 3.20 2.43 -4.44
N ARG A 84 3.57 1.54 -5.37
CA ARG A 84 2.64 0.57 -5.97
C ARG A 84 2.05 -0.37 -4.93
N GLU A 85 2.88 -0.92 -4.05
CA GLU A 85 2.46 -1.83 -2.97
C GLU A 85 1.49 -1.13 -1.99
N VAL A 86 1.79 0.09 -1.58
CA VAL A 86 0.94 0.86 -0.65
C VAL A 86 -0.41 1.17 -1.27
N HIS A 87 -0.43 1.64 -2.52
CA HIS A 87 -1.68 1.85 -3.23
C HIS A 87 -2.49 0.56 -3.36
N TYR A 88 -1.84 -0.53 -3.81
CA TYR A 88 -2.48 -1.85 -3.92
C TYR A 88 -3.06 -2.30 -2.58
N LYS A 89 -2.32 -2.16 -1.48
CA LYS A 89 -2.80 -2.50 -0.14
C LYS A 89 -3.98 -1.63 0.31
N SER A 90 -3.93 -0.35 -0.01
CA SER A 90 -4.98 0.61 0.35
C SER A 90 -6.32 0.32 -0.35
N ILE A 91 -6.29 -0.23 -1.56
CA ILE A 91 -7.49 -0.53 -2.35
C ILE A 91 -7.93 -2.00 -2.21
N HIS A 92 -6.99 -2.94 -2.26
CA HIS A 92 -7.29 -4.36 -2.48
C HIS A 92 -7.07 -5.27 -1.28
N VAL A 93 -6.16 -4.92 -0.36
CA VAL A 93 -5.78 -5.84 0.74
C VAL A 93 -6.70 -5.71 1.96
N ALA A 94 -7.87 -5.08 1.79
CA ALA A 94 -8.86 -4.82 2.84
C ALA A 94 -8.35 -3.94 3.99
N SER A 95 -7.05 -3.86 4.32
CA SER A 95 -6.59 -3.18 5.54
C SER A 95 -6.99 -1.71 5.63
N TYR A 96 -6.97 -0.97 4.52
CA TYR A 96 -7.46 0.41 4.53
C TYR A 96 -8.97 0.52 4.36
N SER A 97 -9.54 0.11 3.22
CA SER A 97 -10.98 0.23 2.99
C SER A 97 -11.82 -0.49 4.04
N ARG A 98 -11.50 -1.75 4.39
CA ARG A 98 -12.21 -2.47 5.47
C ARG A 98 -11.99 -1.82 6.83
N GLY A 99 -10.78 -1.30 7.09
CA GLY A 99 -10.53 -0.58 8.35
C GLY A 99 -11.38 0.68 8.45
N MET A 100 -11.57 1.39 7.33
CA MET A 100 -12.45 2.55 7.24
C MET A 100 -13.91 2.14 7.41
N ASP A 101 -14.36 1.06 6.75
CA ASP A 101 -15.71 0.52 6.87
C ASP A 101 -16.03 0.02 8.29
N GLU A 102 -15.10 -0.69 8.92
CA GLU A 102 -15.24 -1.19 10.29
C GLU A 102 -15.32 -0.05 11.31
N ARG A 103 -14.56 1.03 11.09
CA ARG A 103 -14.46 2.15 12.04
C ARG A 103 -15.56 3.19 11.86
N TYR A 104 -15.97 3.44 10.61
CA TYR A 104 -16.85 4.54 10.25
C TYR A 104 -18.14 4.09 9.55
N GLY A 105 -18.29 2.81 9.21
CA GLY A 105 -19.45 2.29 8.51
C GLY A 105 -19.45 2.65 7.03
N ASP A 106 -20.57 3.12 6.51
CA ASP A 106 -20.71 3.50 5.11
C ASP A 106 -19.77 4.66 4.71
N ASP A 107 -19.33 4.66 3.44
CA ASP A 107 -18.38 5.63 2.86
C ASP A 107 -18.77 7.10 3.11
N SER A 108 -20.06 7.37 3.30
CA SER A 108 -20.62 8.68 3.59
C SER A 108 -20.12 9.30 4.92
N GLN A 109 -19.67 8.49 5.87
CA GLN A 109 -19.19 8.93 7.19
C GLN A 109 -17.67 8.88 7.34
N HIS A 110 -16.97 8.40 6.32
CA HIS A 110 -15.52 8.24 6.38
C HIS A 110 -14.83 9.61 6.49
N PRO A 111 -13.88 9.78 7.42
CA PRO A 111 -12.98 10.92 7.35
C PRO A 111 -12.17 10.83 6.06
N GLU A 112 -11.67 11.98 5.61
CA GLU A 112 -10.85 12.04 4.39
C GLU A 112 -9.62 11.13 4.45
N LEU A 113 -9.08 10.92 5.64
CA LEU A 113 -7.92 10.08 5.91
C LEU A 113 -7.92 9.68 7.38
N ASP A 114 -7.80 8.39 7.66
CA ASP A 114 -7.46 7.88 8.99
C ASP A 114 -5.99 7.45 9.01
N PRO A 115 -5.14 8.17 9.76
CA PRO A 115 -3.72 7.86 9.89
C PRO A 115 -3.40 6.48 10.49
N ASP A 116 -4.21 5.96 11.41
CA ASP A 116 -4.00 4.64 12.02
C ASP A 116 -4.22 3.54 10.98
N ILE A 117 -5.31 3.69 10.21
CA ILE A 117 -5.71 2.75 9.18
C ILE A 117 -4.72 2.80 7.99
N TRP A 118 -4.23 3.98 7.62
CA TRP A 118 -3.22 4.12 6.57
C TRP A 118 -1.90 3.42 6.92
N VAL A 119 -1.48 3.45 8.19
CA VAL A 119 -0.28 2.72 8.63
C VAL A 119 -0.36 1.23 8.37
N ALA A 120 -1.57 0.63 8.40
CA ALA A 120 -1.74 -0.78 8.05
C ALA A 120 -1.40 -1.08 6.57
N ALA A 121 -1.61 -0.11 5.67
CA ALA A 121 -1.22 -0.23 4.26
C ALA A 121 0.23 0.21 4.02
N SER A 122 0.66 1.31 4.64
CA SER A 122 1.97 1.95 4.39
C SER A 122 3.13 1.30 5.13
N GLY A 123 2.82 0.62 6.24
CA GLY A 123 3.78 0.15 7.24
C GLY A 123 4.02 1.18 8.35
N ALA A 124 4.63 0.70 9.44
CA ALA A 124 4.90 1.48 10.64
C ALA A 124 5.74 2.75 10.37
N PRO A 125 5.53 3.84 11.14
CA PRO A 125 6.32 5.04 11.01
C PRO A 125 7.82 4.75 11.16
N LYS A 126 8.65 5.29 10.26
CA LYS A 126 10.11 5.20 10.33
C LYS A 126 10.68 6.60 10.54
N LYS A 127 11.58 6.76 11.53
CA LYS A 127 12.20 8.05 11.89
C LYS A 127 11.16 9.17 12.12
N GLY A 128 10.01 8.80 12.72
CA GLY A 128 8.91 9.72 12.98
C GLY A 128 8.12 10.14 11.73
N HIS A 129 8.20 9.39 10.63
CA HIS A 129 7.49 9.70 9.38
C HIS A 129 6.69 8.48 8.91
N VAL A 130 5.44 8.70 8.49
CA VAL A 130 4.59 7.70 7.85
C VAL A 130 4.78 7.81 6.33
N TYR A 131 4.90 6.68 5.63
CA TYR A 131 5.10 6.67 4.19
C TYR A 131 3.86 7.23 3.46
N GLY A 132 4.08 8.10 2.46
CA GLY A 132 3.00 8.78 1.72
C GLY A 132 2.37 9.97 2.46
N PHE A 133 2.75 10.22 3.72
CA PHE A 133 2.26 11.35 4.50
C PHE A 133 3.24 12.54 4.46
N GLY A 134 2.72 13.72 4.12
CA GLY A 134 3.40 14.97 4.43
C GLY A 134 3.26 15.35 5.90
N HIS A 135 4.20 16.14 6.42
CA HIS A 135 4.15 16.70 7.80
C HIS A 135 2.84 17.46 8.10
N SER A 136 2.15 17.96 7.07
CA SER A 136 0.92 18.76 7.19
C SER A 136 -0.36 17.95 7.44
N LEU A 137 -0.31 16.62 7.35
CA LEU A 137 -1.52 15.78 7.38
C LEU A 137 -1.81 15.15 8.76
N GLY A 138 -1.24 15.69 9.84
CA GLY A 138 -1.67 15.37 11.21
C GLY A 138 -1.27 13.99 11.74
N THR A 139 -0.13 13.44 11.32
CA THR A 139 0.39 12.12 11.77
C THR A 139 0.92 12.10 13.19
N THR A 140 0.98 13.24 13.89
CA THR A 140 1.58 13.37 15.21
C THR A 140 1.03 12.36 16.21
N ARG A 141 -0.28 12.07 16.18
CA ARG A 141 -0.91 11.07 17.04
C ARG A 141 -0.35 9.67 16.79
N VAL A 142 -0.25 9.26 15.52
CA VAL A 142 0.24 7.93 15.13
C VAL A 142 1.72 7.78 15.39
N ILE A 143 2.49 8.81 15.07
CA ILE A 143 3.93 8.87 15.35
C ILE A 143 4.15 8.74 16.86
N SER A 144 3.42 9.51 17.68
CA SER A 144 3.52 9.46 19.15
C SER A 144 3.17 8.08 19.71
N SER A 145 2.12 7.43 19.20
CA SER A 145 1.72 6.08 19.63
C SER A 145 2.78 5.02 19.28
N CYS A 146 3.53 5.21 18.21
CA CYS A 146 4.61 4.32 17.80
C CYS A 146 5.98 4.70 18.41
N SER A 147 6.12 5.88 19.01
CA SER A 147 7.37 6.40 19.57
C SER A 147 7.72 5.91 20.98
N SER A 148 6.91 5.04 21.58
CA SER A 148 7.13 4.49 22.94
C SER A 148 8.36 3.57 23.09
N SER A 149 9.34 3.62 22.17
CA SER A 149 10.58 2.85 22.24
C SER A 149 11.84 3.66 21.87
N VAL A 150 11.88 4.94 22.25
CA VAL A 150 13.13 5.72 22.24
C VAL A 150 13.49 6.11 23.67
N THR A 151 14.37 5.32 24.27
CA THR A 151 15.11 5.72 25.47
C THR A 151 15.96 6.94 25.15
N HIS A 152 15.67 8.06 25.83
CA HIS A 152 16.49 9.26 25.78
C HIS A 152 17.85 8.98 26.43
N ALA A 153 18.94 9.12 25.67
CA ALA A 153 20.30 9.11 26.17
C ALA A 153 20.75 10.54 26.56
N THR A 154 20.92 10.73 27.87
CA THR A 154 22.01 11.44 28.57
C THR A 154 22.32 12.93 28.27
N SER A 155 22.00 13.82 29.22
CA SER A 155 22.99 14.71 29.86
C SER A 155 22.45 15.43 31.11
N PRO A 156 23.34 15.90 32.01
CA PRO A 156 23.13 15.84 33.45
C PRO A 156 22.69 17.17 34.06
N PHE A 157 21.70 17.12 34.95
CA PHE A 157 21.55 18.11 36.02
C PHE A 157 20.97 17.40 37.25
N THR A 158 21.84 17.15 38.23
CA THR A 158 21.52 16.66 39.57
C THR A 158 21.08 17.85 40.42
N ILE A 159 19.95 17.79 41.16
CA ILE A 159 19.84 17.80 42.65
C ILE A 159 18.40 17.28 43.06
N PRO A 160 18.05 16.96 44.34
CA PRO A 160 17.69 15.59 44.74
C PRO A 160 16.37 15.42 45.57
N THR A 161 16.01 14.16 45.86
CA THR A 161 15.20 13.66 47.02
C THR A 161 13.68 13.94 46.96
N THR A 162 12.73 13.00 47.04
CA THR A 162 12.49 11.92 48.05
C THR A 162 11.40 10.95 47.52
N PRO A 163 11.26 9.70 48.03
CA PRO A 163 10.64 8.58 47.32
C PRO A 163 9.23 8.20 47.80
N GLY A 164 8.50 7.48 46.96
CA GLY A 164 7.36 6.67 47.40
C GLY A 164 6.46 6.22 46.24
N GLY A 165 6.34 4.91 46.02
CA GLY A 165 5.22 4.34 45.26
C GLY A 165 5.55 3.21 44.28
N SER A 166 5.79 2.02 44.82
CA SER A 166 5.38 0.69 44.32
C SER A 166 5.34 0.43 42.80
N SER A 167 6.37 -0.24 42.28
CA SER A 167 6.37 -0.90 40.98
C SER A 167 5.74 -2.30 41.09
N SER A 168 4.55 -2.52 40.51
CA SER A 168 4.10 -3.85 40.12
C SER A 168 4.77 -4.24 38.81
N ALA A 169 5.62 -5.26 38.83
CA ALA A 169 6.28 -5.77 37.65
C ALA A 169 5.27 -6.31 36.63
N ALA A 170 5.25 -5.72 35.43
CA ALA A 170 4.59 -6.29 34.26
C ALA A 170 5.38 -7.53 33.78
N PRO A 171 4.72 -8.57 33.25
CA PRO A 171 5.39 -9.79 32.84
C PRO A 171 6.31 -9.52 31.65
N THR A 172 7.60 -9.78 31.84
CA THR A 172 8.62 -9.74 30.78
C THR A 172 8.30 -10.79 29.72
N MET A 173 8.00 -10.34 28.50
CA MET A 173 7.80 -11.19 27.31
C MET A 173 9.06 -12.01 27.02
N THR A 174 8.98 -13.32 27.21
CA THR A 174 10.05 -14.25 26.84
C THR A 174 9.93 -14.62 25.34
N PRO A 175 11.03 -14.91 24.65
CA PRO A 175 11.02 -15.32 23.25
C PRO A 175 10.15 -16.56 22.96
N ASP A 176 9.99 -17.44 23.95
CA ASP A 176 9.17 -18.64 23.83
C ASP A 176 7.67 -18.32 23.85
N LEU A 177 7.24 -17.39 24.71
CA LEU A 177 5.85 -16.92 24.73
C LEU A 177 5.49 -16.18 23.43
N PHE A 178 6.43 -15.45 22.84
CA PHE A 178 6.24 -14.82 21.53
C PHE A 178 6.07 -15.87 20.42
N ARG A 179 6.88 -16.93 20.40
CA ARG A 179 6.73 -18.04 19.45
C ARG A 179 5.39 -18.76 19.61
N GLU A 180 4.94 -18.97 20.84
CA GLU A 180 3.66 -19.61 21.12
C GLU A 180 2.48 -18.76 20.63
N ILE A 181 2.46 -17.46 20.95
CA ILE A 181 1.44 -16.53 20.47
C ILE A 181 1.40 -16.46 18.94
N VAL A 182 2.56 -16.39 18.28
CA VAL A 182 2.64 -16.35 16.83
C VAL A 182 2.14 -17.66 16.22
N ASN A 183 2.52 -18.81 16.78
CA ASN A 183 2.08 -20.11 16.26
C ASN A 183 0.58 -20.35 16.47
N GLU A 184 0.03 -19.91 17.61
CA GLU A 184 -1.41 -19.97 17.87
C GLU A 184 -2.18 -19.05 16.92
N THR A 185 -1.72 -17.81 16.74
CA THR A 185 -2.33 -16.82 15.82
C THR A 185 -2.29 -17.31 14.38
N VAL A 186 -1.16 -17.89 13.93
CA VAL A 186 -1.03 -18.47 12.59
C VAL A 186 -1.96 -19.67 12.40
N SER A 187 -2.07 -20.55 13.41
CA SER A 187 -2.91 -21.74 13.34
C SER A 187 -4.41 -21.41 13.30
N GLN A 188 -4.86 -20.43 14.11
CA GLN A 188 -6.24 -19.97 14.12
C GLN A 188 -6.62 -19.28 12.81
N ASN A 189 -5.73 -18.45 12.25
CA ASN A 189 -5.97 -17.77 10.98
C ASN A 189 -6.01 -18.76 9.80
N ILE A 190 -5.12 -19.76 9.76
CA ILE A 190 -5.14 -20.80 8.72
C ILE A 190 -6.42 -21.64 8.81
N SER A 191 -6.82 -22.07 10.02
CA SER A 191 -8.05 -22.86 10.20
C SER A 191 -9.29 -22.10 9.72
N THR A 192 -9.37 -20.81 10.05
CA THR A 192 -10.46 -19.93 9.63
C THR A 192 -10.50 -19.77 8.11
N ILE A 193 -9.35 -19.49 7.47
CA ILE A 193 -9.27 -19.33 6.02
C ILE A 193 -9.62 -20.64 5.30
N VAL A 194 -9.12 -21.78 5.76
CA VAL A 194 -9.42 -23.09 5.17
C VAL A 194 -10.91 -23.41 5.32
N SER A 195 -11.49 -23.21 6.50
CA SER A 195 -12.93 -23.45 6.72
C SER A 195 -13.80 -22.55 5.86
N GLN A 196 -13.46 -21.26 5.76
CA GLN A 196 -14.20 -20.31 4.95
C GLN A 196 -14.09 -20.63 3.45
N THR A 197 -12.91 -21.08 2.99
CA THR A 197 -12.71 -21.53 1.61
C THR A 197 -13.52 -22.79 1.30
N VAL A 198 -13.55 -23.77 2.20
CA VAL A 198 -14.36 -24.99 2.04
C VAL A 198 -15.85 -24.67 2.02
N SER A 199 -16.33 -23.77 2.88
CA SER A 199 -17.73 -23.34 2.88
C SER A 199 -18.10 -22.60 1.59
N GLN A 200 -17.21 -21.74 1.08
CA GLN A 200 -17.42 -21.06 -0.20
C GLN A 200 -17.45 -22.02 -1.38
N THR A 201 -16.56 -23.01 -1.42
CA THR A 201 -16.54 -24.00 -2.51
C THR A 201 -17.75 -24.93 -2.45
N LEU A 202 -18.20 -25.35 -1.27
CA LEU A 202 -19.43 -26.12 -1.11
C LEU A 202 -20.67 -25.32 -1.54
N ALA A 203 -20.77 -24.04 -1.18
CA ALA A 203 -21.86 -23.18 -1.62
C ALA A 203 -21.88 -22.99 -3.16
N GLN A 204 -20.70 -22.88 -3.79
CA GLN A 204 -20.62 -22.83 -5.25
C GLN A 204 -21.02 -24.14 -5.93
N LEU A 205 -20.68 -25.30 -5.35
CA LEU A 205 -21.11 -26.60 -5.85
C LEU A 205 -22.61 -26.83 -5.67
N GLU A 206 -23.20 -26.27 -4.60
CA GLU A 206 -24.65 -26.27 -4.37
C GLU A 206 -25.43 -25.50 -5.43
N ILE A 207 -24.94 -24.32 -5.81
CA ILE A 207 -25.53 -23.50 -6.87
C ILE A 207 -25.44 -24.20 -8.24
N LEU A 208 -24.37 -24.95 -8.48
CA LEU A 208 -24.20 -25.73 -9.72
C LEU A 208 -25.07 -26.98 -9.76
N ARG A 209 -25.36 -27.59 -8.60
CA ARG A 209 -26.27 -28.74 -8.45
C ARG A 209 -27.72 -28.37 -8.79
N ASP A 210 -28.17 -27.17 -8.39
CA ASP A 210 -29.54 -26.69 -8.67
C ASP A 210 -29.73 -26.17 -10.12
N ARG A 211 -28.65 -26.08 -10.90
CA ARG A 211 -28.67 -25.69 -12.32
C ARG A 211 -28.59 -26.88 -13.30
N ALA A 212 -28.61 -28.12 -12.81
CA ALA A 212 -28.70 -29.28 -13.66
C ALA A 212 -30.12 -29.42 -14.25
N PRO A 213 -30.30 -29.47 -15.58
CA PRO A 213 -31.62 -29.68 -16.18
C PRO A 213 -32.13 -31.09 -15.85
N PRO A 214 -33.46 -31.30 -15.75
CA PRO A 214 -34.02 -32.61 -15.46
C PRO A 214 -33.68 -33.58 -16.59
N ALA A 215 -33.23 -34.78 -16.23
CA ALA A 215 -33.04 -35.88 -17.16
C ALA A 215 -34.35 -36.13 -17.92
N GLN A 216 -34.37 -35.78 -19.20
CA GLN A 216 -35.47 -36.14 -20.10
C GLN A 216 -35.45 -37.66 -20.28
N GLN A 217 -36.55 -38.29 -19.87
CA GLN A 217 -36.83 -39.71 -20.09
C GLN A 217 -36.98 -40.02 -21.59
N LEU A 218 -36.21 -41.02 -22.02
CA LEU A 218 -36.47 -42.04 -23.03
C LEU A 218 -37.78 -41.92 -23.84
N LEU A 219 -37.67 -41.74 -25.17
CA LEU A 219 -38.62 -42.31 -26.15
C LEU A 219 -37.90 -42.75 -27.45
N ASP A 220 -38.33 -43.90 -27.93
CA ASP A 220 -37.81 -44.75 -29.01
C ASP A 220 -37.88 -44.15 -30.44
N HIS A 221 -36.79 -44.37 -31.21
CA HIS A 221 -36.61 -44.81 -32.64
C HIS A 221 -37.45 -44.19 -33.81
N PRO A 222 -37.11 -44.36 -35.13
CA PRO A 222 -36.00 -45.10 -35.76
C PRO A 222 -35.22 -44.40 -36.92
N SER A 223 -33.99 -44.89 -37.13
CA SER A 223 -33.25 -45.18 -38.39
C SER A 223 -33.62 -44.53 -39.76
N ARG A 224 -32.60 -43.90 -40.39
CA ARG A 224 -32.23 -43.90 -41.83
C ARG A 224 -31.07 -42.91 -42.03
N ASP A 225 -29.81 -43.33 -42.19
CA ASP A 225 -29.13 -43.93 -43.36
C ASP A 225 -28.77 -42.94 -44.50
N VAL A 226 -27.51 -43.08 -44.96
CA VAL A 226 -26.80 -42.51 -46.13
C VAL A 226 -26.43 -41.01 -46.07
N GLY A 227 -25.24 -40.48 -46.38
CA GLY A 227 -23.90 -40.89 -46.86
C GLY A 227 -23.14 -39.57 -47.14
N ARG A 228 -21.94 -39.34 -46.60
CA ARG A 228 -20.59 -39.40 -47.21
C ARG A 228 -20.40 -38.67 -48.57
N ASP A 229 -19.25 -37.98 -48.64
CA ASP A 229 -18.49 -37.53 -49.82
C ASP A 229 -18.91 -36.13 -50.37
N ASP A 230 -18.07 -35.14 -50.72
CA ASP A 230 -16.61 -34.99 -50.75
C ASP A 230 -16.23 -33.48 -50.75
N ASP A 231 -15.03 -33.26 -50.22
CA ASP A 231 -14.01 -32.20 -50.28
C ASP A 231 -14.13 -30.89 -51.09
N GLN A 232 -13.50 -29.88 -50.45
CA GLN A 232 -13.18 -28.52 -50.84
C GLN A 232 -12.49 -28.34 -52.21
N ASP A 233 -12.86 -27.25 -52.89
CA ASP A 233 -12.20 -26.68 -54.06
C ASP A 233 -11.01 -25.79 -53.63
N ASP A 234 -9.81 -26.16 -54.07
CA ASP A 234 -8.57 -25.40 -53.93
C ASP A 234 -8.50 -24.32 -55.02
N THR A 235 -8.38 -23.04 -54.64
CA THR A 235 -7.89 -22.01 -55.57
C THR A 235 -7.00 -21.02 -54.84
N TYR A 236 -5.70 -21.29 -54.86
CA TYR A 236 -4.63 -20.33 -54.57
C TYR A 236 -4.08 -19.87 -55.93
N ALA A 237 -4.38 -18.63 -56.33
CA ALA A 237 -3.74 -17.96 -57.44
C ALA A 237 -3.00 -16.74 -56.88
N GLU A 238 -1.69 -16.88 -56.68
CA GLU A 238 -0.78 -15.74 -56.65
C GLU A 238 -0.22 -15.55 -58.05
N ASP A 239 -0.40 -14.35 -58.60
CA ASP A 239 0.51 -13.85 -59.62
C ASP A 239 0.55 -12.31 -59.59
N MET A 240 1.79 -11.80 -59.59
CA MET A 240 2.28 -10.42 -59.83
C MET A 240 2.20 -9.38 -58.71
#